data_AF-A0A6P1RBY6-F1
#
_entry.id   AF-A0A6P1RBY6-F1
#
_cell.length_a   1.000
_cell.length_b   1.000
_cell.length_c   1.000
_cell.angle_alpha   90.00
_cell.angle_beta   90.00
_cell.angle_gamma   90.00
#
_symmetry.space_group_name_H-M   'P 1'
#
loop_
_entity.id
_entity.type
_entity.pdbx_description
1 polymer ?
#
loop_
_entity_poly.entity_id
_entity_poly.type
_entity_poly.pdbx_seq_one_letter_code
_entity_poly.pdbx_strand_id
1 'polypeptide(L)' 'MLGWIVRILFAIAAPITALFVSRDALNFGLIQTVVTMLLVTAIVGLVAAYSGRDRGTPH' A
#
# COMPACT_ATOMS: atom_id res chain seq x y z
N MET A 1 -4.83 -11.41 -14.23
CA MET A 1 -5.48 -10.17 -13.73
C MET A 1 -4.81 -9.64 -12.45
N LEU A 2 -4.61 -10.47 -11.42
CA LEU A 2 -3.92 -10.10 -10.16
C LEU A 2 -2.54 -9.44 -10.36
N GLY A 3 -1.72 -9.96 -11.28
CA GLY A 3 -0.38 -9.41 -11.54
C GLY A 3 -0.37 -7.97 -12.10
N TRP A 4 -1.44 -7.53 -12.76
CA TRP A 4 -1.57 -6.14 -13.22
C TRP A 4 -1.88 -5.19 -12.06
N ILE A 5 -2.69 -5.62 -11.10
CA ILE A 5 -3.01 -4.87 -9.88
C ILE A 5 -1.75 -4.69 -9.03
N VAL A 6 -0.98 -5.77 -8.82
CA VAL A 6 0.29 -5.72 -8.09
C VAL A 6 1.29 -4.78 -8.76
N ARG A 7 1.35 -4.76 -10.09
CA ARG A 7 2.20 -3.83 -10.85
C ARG A 7 1.84 -2.36 -10.64
N ILE A 8 0.55 -2.02 -10.67
CA ILE A 8 0.11 -0.64 -10.41
C ILE A 8 0.47 -0.22 -8.99
N LEU A 9 0.27 -1.11 -8.02
CA LEU A 9 0.63 -0.86 -6.63
C LEU A 9 2.15 -0.62 -6.46
N PHE A 10 2.98 -1.43 -7.12
CA PHE A 10 4.44 -1.26 -7.13
C PHE A 10 4.87 0.04 -7.83
N ALA A 11 4.18 0.41 -8.92
CA ALA A 11 4.44 1.64 -9.66
C ALA A 11 4.16 2.90 -8.82
N ILE A 12 3.17 2.86 -7.91
CA ILE A 12 2.86 3.95 -6.99
C ILE A 12 3.80 3.92 -5.77
N ALA A 13 4.18 2.74 -5.28
CA ALA A 13 5.11 2.60 -4.16
C ALA A 13 6.53 3.09 -4.51
N ALA A 14 6.97 2.94 -5.76
CA ALA A 14 8.30 3.33 -6.23
C ALA A 14 8.62 4.84 -6.04
N PRO A 15 7.80 5.81 -6.50
CA PRO A 15 8.07 7.23 -6.29
C PRO A 15 7.93 7.64 -4.82
N ILE A 16 6.99 7.04 -4.06
CA ILE A 16 6.87 7.29 -2.61
C ILE A 16 8.17 6.89 -1.91
N THR A 17 8.69 5.71 -2.23
CA THR A 17 9.96 5.22 -1.69
C THR A 17 11.14 6.09 -2.12
N ALA A 18 11.15 6.54 -3.37
CA ALA A 18 12.20 7.43 -3.90
C ALA A 18 12.29 8.77 -3.17
N LEU A 19 11.18 9.28 -2.64
CA LEU A 19 11.16 10.50 -1.81
C LEU A 19 11.77 10.29 -0.42
N PHE A 20 11.70 9.08 0.14
CA PHE A 20 12.31 8.76 1.44
C PHE A 20 13.76 8.28 1.33
N VAL A 21 14.15 7.72 0.18
CA VAL A 21 15.41 6.96 0.01
C VAL A 21 16.28 7.54 -1.10
N SER A 22 16.13 8.83 -1.42
CA SER A 22 16.90 9.48 -2.49
C SER A 22 18.42 9.49 -2.25
N ARG A 23 18.86 9.28 -0.99
CA ARG A 23 20.28 9.25 -0.59
C ARG A 23 20.89 7.87 -0.41
N ASP A 24 20.09 6.81 -0.30
CA ASP A 24 20.59 5.49 0.14
C ASP A 24 20.05 4.35 -0.75
N ALA A 25 20.54 4.30 -2.00
CA ALA A 25 20.05 3.39 -3.03
C ALA A 25 20.15 1.89 -2.65
N LEU A 26 21.09 1.53 -1.76
CA LEU A 26 21.29 0.15 -1.30
C LEU A 26 20.09 -0.39 -0.52
N ASN A 27 19.38 0.50 0.19
CA ASN A 27 18.21 0.16 0.99
C ASN A 27 16.88 0.38 0.24
N PHE A 28 16.94 0.83 -1.02
CA PHE A 28 15.75 1.16 -1.81
C PHE A 28 14.78 -0.01 -1.93
N GLY A 29 15.27 -1.22 -2.21
CA GLY A 29 14.40 -2.40 -2.33
C GLY A 29 13.73 -2.81 -1.01
N LEU A 30 14.45 -2.68 0.11
CA LEU A 30 13.92 -2.98 1.45
C LEU A 30 12.82 -1.97 1.83
N ILE A 31 13.10 -0.68 1.68
CA ILE A 31 12.13 0.37 2.02
C ILE A 31 10.95 0.34 1.05
N GLN A 32 11.16 0.04 -0.23
CA GLN A 32 10.09 -0.17 -1.19
C GLN A 32 9.15 -1.27 -0.72
N THR A 33 9.70 -2.41 -0.28
CA THR A 33 8.92 -3.53 0.22
C THR A 33 8.12 -3.13 1.46
N VAL A 34 8.74 -2.43 2.42
CA VAL A 34 8.06 -1.94 3.63
C VAL A 34 6.93 -0.96 3.30
N VAL A 35 7.17 0.00 2.39
CA VAL A 35 6.17 0.97 1.94
C VAL A 35 5.03 0.27 1.21
N THR A 36 5.31 -0.70 0.34
CA THR A 36 4.29 -1.53 -0.31
C THR A 36 3.45 -2.27 0.73
N MET A 37 4.08 -2.87 1.75
CA MET A 37 3.38 -3.59 2.82
C MET A 37 2.46 -2.66 3.64
N LEU A 38 2.92 -1.44 3.93
CA LEU A 38 2.14 -0.39 4.59
C LEU A 38 0.94 0.04 3.76
N LEU A 39 1.12 0.27 2.46
CA LEU A 39 0.03 0.63 1.55
C LEU A 39 -1.02 -0.48 1.45
N VAL A 40 -0.60 -1.74 1.33
CA VAL A 40 -1.52 -2.89 1.34
C VAL A 40 -2.31 -2.94 2.64
N THR A 41 -1.63 -2.80 3.78
CA THR A 41 -2.26 -2.83 5.11
C THR A 41 -3.27 -1.68 5.25
N ALA A 42 -2.92 -0.47 4.81
CA ALA A 42 -3.79 0.67 4.83
C ALA A 42 -5.05 0.45 3.96
N ILE A 43 -4.89 -0.09 2.75
CA ILE A 43 -6.01 -0.40 1.86
C ILE A 43 -6.92 -1.46 2.50
N VAL A 44 -6.36 -2.56 3.01
CA VAL A 44 -7.13 -3.63 3.65
C VAL A 44 -7.85 -3.10 4.89
N GLY A 45 -7.17 -2.32 5.72
CA GLY A 45 -7.75 -1.68 6.90
C GLY A 45 -8.87 -0.71 6.55
N LEU A 46 -8.70 0.09 5.49
CA LEU A 46 -9.71 1.01 4.99
C LEU A 46 -10.96 0.25 4.51
N VAL A 47 -10.78 -0.78 3.68
CA VAL A 47 -11.87 -1.65 3.20
C VAL A 47 -12.59 -2.33 4.36
N ALA A 48 -11.85 -2.85 5.34
CA ALA A 48 -12.42 -3.48 6.53
C ALA A 48 -13.20 -2.48 7.39
N ALA A 49 -12.69 -1.25 7.53
CA ALA A 49 -13.36 -0.18 8.28
C ALA A 49 -14.65 0.30 7.58
N TYR A 50 -14.66 0.41 6.24
CA TYR A 50 -15.87 0.72 5.47
C TYR A 50 -16.87 -0.44 5.49
N SER A 51 -16.44 -1.68 5.22
CA SER A 51 -17.32 -2.86 5.26
C SER A 51 -17.84 -3.17 6.68
N GLY A 52 -17.08 -2.82 7.72
CA GLY A 52 -17.53 -2.86 9.11
C GLY A 52 -18.55 -1.78 9.44
N ARG A 53 -18.44 -0.60 8.82
CA ARG A 53 -19.42 0.50 8.95
C ARG A 53 -20.78 0.13 8.36
N ASP A 54 -20.81 -0.61 7.26
CA ASP A 54 -22.06 -1.00 6.57
C ASP A 54 -22.88 -2.03 7.35
N ARG A 55 -22.31 -2.70 8.37
CA ARG A 55 -23.05 -3.60 9.28
C ARG A 55 -23.70 -2.88 10.46
N GLY A 56 -23.61 -1.55 10.51
CA GLY A 56 -24.02 -0.69 11.62
C GLY A 56 -25.42 -0.06 11.54
N THR A 57 -26.27 -0.44 10.59
CA THR A 57 -27.68 0.04 10.57
C THR A 57 -28.67 -1.08 10.25
N PRO A 58 -29.09 -1.89 11.24
CA PRO A 58 -30.51 -2.09 11.45
C PRO A 58 -31.11 -0.83 12.10
N HIS A 59 -32.39 -0.59 11.80
CA HIS A 59 -33.29 0.49 12.27
C HIS A 59 -33.33 1.74 11.37
#